data_AF-A0A7C2GLE4-F1
#
_entry.id   AF-A0A7C2GLE4-F1
#
_cell.length_a   1.000
_cell.length_b   1.000
_cell.length_c   1.000
_cell.angle_alpha   90.00
_cell.angle_beta   90.00
_cell.angle_gamma   90.00
#
_symmetry.space_group_name_H-M   'P 1'
#
loop_
_entity.id
_entity.type
_entity.pdbx_description
1 polymer ?
#
loop_
_entity_poly.entity_id
_entity_poly.type
_entity_poly.pdbx_seq_one_letter_code
_entity_poly.pdbx_strand_id
1 'polypeptide(L)'
;MKVSMMTRAGGRNSFLFLKIALLVIIGFSVVSPGYASKFKVGFTQIYFAEQTGKKGSEPVEVEIFLIDYQEKGKLRIGLYFKIEPGWYLYWLNPGEAGLPPQVEWKLPQGFSLTNLEFPSPEKFLSSGYVVYGYKKELLILANFSTPEAFSFPAREATFIQAKLNWMVCQESCLIGQKQLELDLSSVNSRRKEEAYLIWEKFKSRFPRPQEEIRIKVKNVKMMKAEEGGPYGEIKISLELEGEDLWQVKDFYPLPLDDFIIDENVTKYNDGTIELSLTPLKNGARIDRLRGLLIGEKSSYLVDFTVSESPLDKFVNSLEKNFVKIKILRRLKDNGCDHQKGNSGFGFNADDDFRSFLHQSSGKSA
;
A
#
# COMPACT_ATOMS: atom_id res chain seq x y z
N MET A 1 -36.73 -54.43 5.40
CA MET A 1 -37.25 -55.69 4.81
C MET A 1 -36.36 -56.08 3.64
N LYS A 2 -35.96 -57.35 3.60
CA LYS A 2 -34.98 -58.02 2.69
C LYS A 2 -35.48 -58.15 1.25
N VAL A 3 -34.55 -58.18 0.28
CA VAL A 3 -34.23 -59.33 -0.64
C VAL A 3 -32.76 -59.14 -1.12
N SER A 4 -31.78 -59.90 -0.60
CA SER A 4 -31.08 -61.10 -1.15
C SER A 4 -30.10 -60.82 -2.31
N MET A 5 -28.77 -60.75 -2.07
CA MET A 5 -27.74 -61.83 -2.05
C MET A 5 -27.50 -62.59 -3.37
N MET A 6 -26.27 -62.48 -3.90
CA MET A 6 -25.54 -63.61 -4.52
C MET A 6 -24.01 -63.42 -4.41
N THR A 7 -23.36 -64.42 -3.80
CA THR A 7 -21.91 -64.73 -3.68
C THR A 7 -21.30 -65.12 -5.05
N ARG A 8 -19.98 -65.15 -5.35
CA ARG A 8 -18.87 -65.89 -4.69
C ARG A 8 -17.55 -65.75 -5.50
N ALA A 9 -16.41 -66.01 -4.84
CA ALA A 9 -15.09 -66.50 -5.31
C ALA A 9 -14.19 -65.51 -6.10
N GLY A 10 -12.88 -65.38 -5.87
CA GLY A 10 -11.90 -66.22 -5.19
C GLY A 10 -10.79 -66.60 -6.20
N GLY A 11 -9.54 -66.21 -5.97
CA GLY A 11 -8.41 -66.71 -6.78
C GLY A 11 -7.16 -65.84 -6.83
N ARG A 12 -6.21 -66.15 -5.94
CA ARG A 12 -4.78 -65.80 -6.06
C ARG A 12 -4.20 -66.40 -7.35
N ASN A 13 -3.28 -65.71 -8.02
CA ASN A 13 -2.05 -66.33 -8.52
C ASN A 13 -0.93 -65.33 -8.80
N SER A 14 0.25 -65.70 -8.28
CA SER A 14 1.57 -65.06 -8.42
C SER A 14 2.28 -65.48 -9.72
N PHE A 15 3.47 -64.88 -9.90
CA PHE A 15 4.56 -65.21 -10.84
C PHE A 15 4.50 -64.42 -12.18
N LEU A 16 5.58 -63.87 -12.75
CA LEU A 16 7.01 -64.12 -12.63
C LEU A 16 7.83 -62.92 -13.21
N PHE A 17 8.91 -62.56 -12.52
CA PHE A 17 10.23 -62.02 -12.93
C PHE A 17 10.50 -61.43 -14.34
N LEU A 18 11.18 -60.27 -14.37
CA LEU A 18 12.46 -60.12 -15.08
C LEU A 18 13.39 -59.09 -14.39
N LYS A 19 14.59 -59.56 -14.00
CA LYS A 19 15.73 -58.75 -13.51
C LYS A 19 16.68 -58.47 -14.68
N ILE A 20 17.29 -57.30 -14.73
CA ILE A 20 18.55 -57.06 -15.46
C ILE A 20 19.54 -56.41 -14.49
N ALA A 21 20.75 -56.97 -14.39
CA ALA A 21 21.84 -56.53 -13.54
C ALA A 21 23.13 -56.31 -14.35
N LEU A 22 23.84 -55.23 -14.00
CA LEU A 22 25.29 -54.93 -13.97
C LEU A 22 26.25 -55.28 -15.13
N LEU A 23 27.16 -54.32 -15.41
CA LEU A 23 28.60 -54.56 -15.54
C LEU A 23 29.44 -53.30 -15.18
N VAL A 24 30.52 -53.55 -14.44
CA VAL A 24 31.54 -52.64 -13.89
C VAL A 24 32.80 -52.72 -14.77
N ILE A 25 33.52 -51.62 -15.01
CA ILE A 25 34.97 -51.66 -15.26
C ILE A 25 35.68 -50.56 -14.45
N ILE A 26 36.61 -51.03 -13.62
CA ILE A 26 37.60 -50.29 -12.84
C ILE A 26 38.85 -50.13 -13.71
N GLY A 27 39.42 -48.93 -13.77
CA GLY A 27 40.77 -48.68 -14.27
C GLY A 27 41.53 -47.81 -13.28
N PHE A 28 42.59 -48.35 -12.68
CA PHE A 28 43.48 -47.65 -11.75
C PHE A 28 44.93 -47.77 -12.23
N SER A 29 45.74 -46.77 -11.84
CA SER A 29 47.19 -46.57 -12.02
C SER A 29 47.52 -45.75 -13.27
N VAL A 30 48.15 -44.57 -13.19
CA VAL A 30 49.45 -44.29 -12.54
C VAL A 30 49.48 -42.88 -11.96
N VAL A 31 50.01 -42.75 -10.73
CA VAL A 31 50.43 -41.48 -10.12
C VAL A 31 51.94 -41.33 -10.34
N SER A 32 52.36 -40.17 -10.84
CA SER A 32 53.65 -39.54 -10.51
C SER A 32 53.60 -38.04 -10.83
N PRO A 33 54.37 -37.19 -10.13
CA PRO A 33 53.98 -35.83 -9.80
C PRO A 33 54.74 -34.75 -10.59
N GLY A 34 54.13 -33.57 -10.71
CA GLY A 34 54.85 -32.33 -10.98
C GLY A 34 54.29 -31.52 -12.14
N TYR A 35 53.50 -30.49 -11.85
CA TYR A 35 53.99 -29.11 -11.90
C TYR A 35 52.91 -28.15 -11.39
N ALA A 36 53.38 -27.21 -10.56
CA ALA A 36 52.57 -26.23 -9.87
C ALA A 36 51.88 -25.24 -10.83
N SER A 37 50.67 -24.81 -10.42
CA SER A 37 50.36 -23.41 -10.11
C SER A 37 48.99 -22.95 -10.62
N LYS A 38 48.37 -22.11 -9.79
CA LYS A 38 47.22 -21.22 -10.04
C LYS A 38 45.84 -21.85 -9.90
N PHE A 39 45.46 -22.00 -8.63
CA PHE A 39 44.11 -21.70 -8.15
C PHE A 39 43.67 -20.32 -8.69
N LYS A 40 42.68 -20.31 -9.60
CA LYS A 40 41.81 -19.18 -9.87
C LYS A 40 40.40 -19.68 -9.67
N VAL A 41 39.80 -19.31 -8.54
CA VAL A 41 38.37 -19.47 -8.29
C VAL A 41 37.66 -18.56 -9.29
N GLY A 42 37.17 -19.15 -10.38
CA GLY A 42 36.30 -18.48 -11.33
C GLY A 42 34.91 -18.39 -10.72
N PHE A 43 34.47 -17.17 -10.40
CA PHE A 43 33.07 -16.84 -10.19
C PHE A 43 32.29 -17.28 -11.43
N THR A 44 31.63 -18.43 -11.38
CA THR A 44 30.62 -18.80 -12.37
C THR A 44 29.47 -17.80 -12.22
N GLN A 45 29.35 -16.92 -13.22
CA GLN A 45 28.16 -16.13 -13.47
C GLN A 45 26.95 -17.08 -13.45
N ILE A 46 26.06 -16.85 -12.49
CA ILE A 46 24.71 -17.39 -12.56
C ILE A 46 24.06 -16.64 -13.71
N TYR A 47 24.07 -17.27 -14.89
CA TYR A 47 23.24 -16.86 -16.00
C TYR A 47 21.79 -17.08 -15.56
N PHE A 48 21.08 -16.00 -15.23
CA PHE A 48 19.63 -16.01 -15.25
C PHE A 48 19.23 -16.27 -16.71
N ALA A 49 18.77 -17.48 -16.99
CA ALA A 49 18.08 -17.76 -18.23
C ALA A 49 16.81 -16.88 -18.23
N GLU A 50 16.78 -15.88 -19.09
CA GLU A 50 15.55 -15.20 -19.49
C GLU A 50 14.62 -16.28 -20.05
N GLN A 51 13.65 -16.68 -19.23
CA GLN A 51 12.54 -17.51 -19.63
C GLN A 51 11.73 -16.68 -20.63
N THR A 52 11.99 -16.88 -21.93
CA THR A 52 11.08 -16.48 -23.01
C THR A 52 9.86 -17.40 -23.00
N GLY A 53 9.10 -17.32 -21.92
CA GLY A 53 7.74 -17.84 -21.87
C GLY A 53 6.90 -17.07 -22.88
N LYS A 54 6.07 -17.78 -23.66
CA LYS A 54 4.97 -17.19 -24.43
C LYS A 54 4.35 -16.07 -23.60
N LYS A 55 4.31 -14.85 -24.18
CA LYS A 55 3.67 -13.69 -23.57
C LYS A 55 2.19 -14.03 -23.33
N GLY A 56 1.87 -14.59 -22.17
CA GLY A 56 0.52 -14.57 -21.64
C GLY A 56 0.08 -13.12 -21.63
N SER A 57 -1.18 -12.85 -21.98
CA SER A 57 -1.73 -11.50 -21.89
C SER A 57 -1.41 -10.94 -20.51
N GLU A 58 -0.73 -9.79 -20.46
CA GLU A 58 -0.53 -9.05 -19.21
C GLU A 58 -1.93 -8.82 -18.62
N PRO A 59 -2.22 -9.25 -17.38
CA PRO A 59 -3.59 -9.22 -16.84
C PRO A 59 -4.08 -7.80 -16.53
N VAL A 60 -3.26 -6.80 -16.84
CA VAL A 60 -3.52 -5.39 -16.62
C VAL A 60 -3.03 -4.60 -17.83
N GLU A 61 -3.94 -3.86 -18.46
CA GLU A 61 -3.61 -2.84 -19.45
C GLU A 61 -3.70 -1.46 -18.80
N VAL A 62 -2.78 -0.55 -19.15
CA VAL A 62 -2.76 0.80 -18.58
C VAL A 62 -2.59 1.84 -19.68
N GLU A 63 -3.39 2.89 -19.61
CA GLU A 63 -3.40 4.02 -20.54
C GLU A 63 -3.33 5.35 -19.79
N ILE A 64 -2.74 6.38 -20.43
CA ILE A 64 -2.60 7.73 -19.90
C ILE A 64 -3.50 8.69 -20.69
N PHE A 65 -4.25 9.54 -19.98
CA PHE A 65 -5.19 10.48 -20.57
C PHE A 65 -5.07 11.87 -19.97
N LEU A 66 -5.26 12.90 -20.79
CA LEU A 66 -5.58 14.22 -20.27
C LEU A 66 -7.06 14.26 -19.88
N ILE A 67 -7.36 14.47 -18.60
CA ILE A 67 -8.73 14.54 -18.09
C ILE A 67 -9.24 15.98 -18.16
N ASP A 68 -8.45 16.93 -17.64
CA ASP A 68 -8.83 18.33 -17.56
C ASP A 68 -7.58 19.24 -17.60
N TYR A 69 -7.75 20.43 -18.14
CA TYR A 69 -6.80 21.53 -18.01
C TYR A 69 -7.57 22.78 -17.59
N GLN A 70 -7.32 23.22 -16.36
CA GLN A 70 -7.99 24.38 -15.79
C GLN A 70 -7.19 25.65 -16.10
N GLU A 71 -7.90 26.75 -16.37
CA GLU A 71 -7.33 28.05 -16.77
C GLU A 71 -6.29 28.63 -15.79
N LYS A 72 -6.20 28.11 -14.56
CA LYS A 72 -5.28 28.56 -13.49
C LYS A 72 -3.98 27.75 -13.41
N GLY A 73 -3.53 27.19 -14.53
CA GLY A 73 -2.29 26.41 -14.56
C GLY A 73 -2.37 25.11 -13.76
N LYS A 74 -3.54 24.45 -13.76
CA LYS A 74 -3.71 23.12 -13.18
C LYS A 74 -4.04 22.12 -14.28
N LEU A 75 -3.28 21.04 -14.34
CA LEU A 75 -3.43 19.96 -15.30
C LEU A 75 -3.82 18.68 -14.55
N ARG A 76 -4.86 17.98 -14.99
CA ARG A 76 -5.26 16.68 -14.44
C ARG A 76 -5.10 15.60 -15.48
N ILE A 77 -4.31 14.59 -15.16
CA ILE A 77 -4.08 13.40 -15.96
C ILE A 77 -4.70 12.19 -15.26
N GLY A 78 -5.25 11.27 -16.06
CA GLY A 78 -5.74 9.98 -15.61
C GLY A 78 -4.80 8.86 -16.04
N LEU A 79 -4.52 7.94 -15.12
CA LEU A 79 -3.91 6.64 -15.40
C LEU A 79 -4.99 5.58 -15.27
N TYR A 80 -5.45 5.06 -16.40
CA TYR A 80 -6.59 4.15 -16.47
C TYR A 80 -6.11 2.71 -16.66
N PHE A 81 -6.44 1.86 -15.69
CA PHE A 81 -6.10 0.45 -15.64
C PHE A 81 -7.34 -0.38 -15.97
N LYS A 82 -7.22 -1.28 -16.93
CA LYS A 82 -8.17 -2.37 -17.20
C LYS A 82 -7.56 -3.64 -16.62
N ILE A 83 -8.32 -4.35 -15.80
CA ILE A 83 -7.89 -5.51 -15.01
C ILE A 83 -8.71 -6.71 -15.46
N GLU A 84 -8.04 -7.76 -15.90
CA GLU A 84 -8.69 -8.99 -16.35
C GLU A 84 -9.56 -9.61 -15.23
N PRO A 85 -10.70 -10.25 -15.56
CA PRO A 85 -11.57 -10.87 -14.57
C PRO A 85 -10.82 -11.88 -13.68
N GLY A 86 -11.07 -11.80 -12.37
CA GLY A 86 -10.40 -12.62 -11.36
C GLY A 86 -9.13 -11.98 -10.78
N TRP A 87 -8.50 -11.07 -11.51
CA TRP A 87 -7.35 -10.31 -11.03
C TRP A 87 -7.76 -9.04 -10.28
N TYR A 88 -6.88 -8.57 -9.40
CA TYR A 88 -7.07 -7.32 -8.66
C TYR A 88 -5.76 -6.57 -8.44
N LEU A 89 -5.88 -5.24 -8.31
CA LEU A 89 -4.82 -4.31 -7.91
C LEU A 89 -5.05 -3.84 -6.48
N TYR A 90 -3.98 -3.41 -5.81
CA TYR A 90 -4.03 -2.93 -4.43
C TYR A 90 -4.29 -1.43 -4.33
N TRP A 91 -4.95 -1.04 -3.25
CA TRP A 91 -5.02 0.35 -2.80
C TRP A 91 -3.79 0.72 -1.98
N LEU A 92 -3.66 2.02 -1.65
CA LEU A 92 -2.57 2.59 -0.86
C LEU A 92 -2.27 1.78 0.40
N ASN A 93 -3.32 1.43 1.15
CA ASN A 93 -3.24 0.33 2.11
C ASN A 93 -3.62 -0.97 1.40
N PRO A 94 -2.70 -1.91 1.15
CA PRO A 94 -3.03 -3.18 0.48
C PRO A 94 -3.75 -4.17 1.40
N GLY A 95 -3.80 -3.88 2.70
CA GLY A 95 -4.11 -4.84 3.75
C GLY A 95 -2.83 -5.52 4.25
N GLU A 96 -2.88 -6.84 4.49
CA GLU A 96 -1.74 -7.56 5.08
C GLU A 96 -0.53 -7.67 4.13
N ALA A 97 -0.78 -7.88 2.82
CA ALA A 97 0.29 -7.99 1.82
C ALA A 97 -0.17 -7.50 0.44
N GLY A 98 0.68 -6.70 -0.20
CA GLY A 98 0.48 -6.22 -1.56
C GLY A 98 1.33 -4.99 -1.86
N LEU A 99 1.38 -4.60 -3.14
CA LEU A 99 2.01 -3.34 -3.55
C LEU A 99 1.02 -2.56 -4.44
N PRO A 100 0.59 -1.35 -4.04
CA PRO A 100 -0.24 -0.50 -4.89
C PRO A 100 0.53 -0.09 -6.15
N PRO A 101 -0.18 0.38 -7.20
CA PRO A 101 0.45 1.07 -8.31
C PRO A 101 1.25 2.28 -7.83
N GLN A 102 2.52 2.33 -8.22
CA GLN A 102 3.44 3.45 -7.99
C GLN A 102 3.78 4.08 -9.34
N VAL A 103 4.09 5.38 -9.31
CA VAL A 103 4.37 6.16 -10.52
C VAL A 103 5.57 7.08 -10.31
N GLU A 104 6.60 6.87 -11.10
CA GLU A 104 7.72 7.79 -11.24
C GLU A 104 7.44 8.74 -12.42
N TRP A 105 7.48 10.05 -12.18
CA TRP A 105 7.20 11.05 -13.20
C TRP A 105 8.47 11.69 -13.74
N LYS A 106 8.51 11.86 -15.06
CA LYS A 106 9.45 12.79 -15.72
C LYS A 106 8.63 13.90 -16.37
N LEU A 107 8.78 15.09 -15.80
CA LEU A 107 7.94 16.25 -16.11
C LEU A 107 8.71 17.28 -16.94
N PRO A 108 8.01 18.07 -17.80
CA PRO A 108 8.59 19.24 -18.43
C PRO A 108 9.06 20.26 -17.38
N GLN A 109 9.96 21.15 -17.78
CA GLN A 109 10.45 22.21 -16.90
C GLN A 109 9.29 23.07 -16.36
N GLY A 110 9.30 23.33 -15.05
CA GLY A 110 8.30 24.15 -14.37
C GLY A 110 7.00 23.44 -14.03
N PHE A 111 6.81 22.19 -14.46
CA PHE A 111 5.70 21.35 -14.01
C PHE A 111 6.06 20.67 -12.69
N SER A 112 5.09 20.50 -11.81
CA SER A 112 5.25 19.73 -10.58
C SER A 112 3.98 18.97 -10.24
N LEU A 113 4.14 17.71 -9.80
CA LEU A 113 3.04 16.90 -9.26
C LEU A 113 2.53 17.58 -7.99
N THR A 114 1.25 17.94 -7.96
CA THR A 114 0.59 18.51 -6.79
C THR A 114 -0.13 17.46 -5.98
N ASN A 115 -0.71 16.43 -6.62
CA ASN A 115 -1.25 15.25 -5.94
C ASN A 115 -1.59 14.07 -6.83
N LEU A 116 -1.63 12.87 -6.21
CA LEU A 116 -1.95 11.59 -6.85
C LEU A 116 -3.18 10.92 -6.21
N GLU A 117 -4.36 11.20 -6.70
CA GLU A 117 -5.62 10.75 -6.09
C GLU A 117 -5.97 9.31 -6.49
N PHE A 118 -6.29 8.50 -5.50
CA PHE A 118 -6.82 7.15 -5.66
C PHE A 118 -8.34 7.16 -5.41
N PRO A 119 -9.13 6.41 -6.19
CA PRO A 119 -10.54 6.23 -5.91
C PRO A 119 -10.72 5.34 -4.68
N SER A 120 -11.91 5.38 -4.10
CA SER A 120 -12.29 4.49 -3.00
C SER A 120 -12.12 3.03 -3.42
N PRO A 121 -11.42 2.21 -2.61
CA PRO A 121 -11.22 0.81 -2.92
C PRO A 121 -12.43 -0.04 -2.55
N GLU A 122 -12.43 -1.29 -2.98
CA GLU A 122 -13.26 -2.35 -2.44
C GLU A 122 -12.50 -3.07 -1.32
N LYS A 123 -13.18 -3.44 -0.23
CA LYS A 123 -12.69 -4.37 0.79
C LYS A 123 -13.19 -5.79 0.49
N PHE A 124 -12.28 -6.75 0.35
CA PHE A 124 -12.63 -8.15 0.11
C PHE A 124 -11.61 -9.10 0.74
N LEU A 125 -11.95 -10.39 0.82
CA LEU A 125 -11.02 -11.42 1.27
C LEU A 125 -10.31 -12.06 0.07
N SER A 126 -9.00 -12.25 0.18
CA SER A 126 -8.19 -13.04 -0.73
C SER A 126 -7.26 -13.95 0.07
N SER A 127 -7.31 -15.26 -0.18
CA SER A 127 -6.53 -16.26 0.57
C SER A 127 -6.65 -16.15 2.10
N GLY A 128 -7.82 -15.72 2.60
CA GLY A 128 -8.08 -15.54 4.03
C GLY A 128 -7.70 -14.16 4.59
N TYR A 129 -7.10 -13.29 3.78
CA TYR A 129 -6.63 -11.97 4.20
C TYR A 129 -7.53 -10.85 3.70
N VAL A 130 -7.71 -9.81 4.51
CA VAL A 130 -8.37 -8.57 4.10
C VAL A 130 -7.49 -7.86 3.08
N VAL A 131 -8.09 -7.52 1.95
CA VAL A 131 -7.48 -6.73 0.87
C VAL A 131 -8.34 -5.51 0.62
N TYR A 132 -7.70 -4.35 0.55
CA TYR A 132 -8.29 -3.15 -0.04
C TYR A 132 -7.72 -2.97 -1.44
N GLY A 133 -8.59 -2.94 -2.45
CA GLY A 133 -8.12 -2.93 -3.82
C GLY A 133 -9.20 -2.68 -4.86
N TYR A 134 -8.85 -3.01 -6.10
CA TYR A 134 -9.66 -2.71 -7.28
C TYR A 134 -9.76 -3.95 -8.15
N LYS A 135 -10.99 -4.26 -8.56
CA LYS A 135 -11.29 -5.28 -9.57
C LYS A 135 -11.79 -4.59 -10.83
N LYS A 136 -11.60 -5.24 -11.97
CA LYS A 136 -12.02 -4.80 -13.31
C LYS A 136 -11.33 -3.53 -13.80
N GLU A 137 -11.43 -2.42 -13.09
CA GLU A 137 -10.94 -1.13 -13.56
C GLU A 137 -10.54 -0.20 -12.41
N LEU A 138 -9.48 0.58 -12.64
CA LEU A 138 -8.95 1.59 -11.72
C LEU A 138 -8.58 2.86 -12.52
N LEU A 139 -8.97 4.03 -12.03
CA LEU A 139 -8.50 5.32 -12.54
C LEU A 139 -7.77 6.03 -11.40
N ILE A 140 -6.46 6.29 -11.56
CA ILE A 140 -5.69 7.14 -10.66
C ILE A 140 -5.59 8.53 -11.30
N LEU A 141 -5.80 9.60 -10.54
CA LEU A 141 -5.62 10.96 -11.04
C LEU A 141 -4.30 11.54 -10.57
N ALA A 142 -3.54 12.11 -11.47
CA ALA A 142 -2.38 12.93 -11.14
C ALA A 142 -2.69 14.37 -11.50
N ASN A 143 -2.70 15.27 -10.51
CA ASN A 143 -2.81 16.70 -10.76
C ASN A 143 -1.43 17.34 -10.69
N PHE A 144 -1.21 18.30 -11.58
CA PHE A 144 0.03 19.03 -11.73
C PHE A 144 -0.26 20.52 -11.72
N SER A 145 0.67 21.30 -11.15
CA SER A 145 0.77 22.71 -11.45
C SER A 145 1.66 22.91 -12.67
N THR A 146 1.28 23.86 -13.52
CA THR A 146 2.03 24.26 -14.72
C THR A 146 2.65 25.64 -14.50
N PRO A 147 3.75 25.99 -15.19
CA PRO A 147 4.32 27.33 -15.10
C PRO A 147 3.33 28.36 -15.68
N GLU A 148 3.36 29.59 -15.19
CA GLU A 148 2.42 30.66 -15.61
C GLU A 148 2.45 30.93 -17.12
N ALA A 149 3.63 30.77 -17.75
CA ALA A 149 3.80 30.94 -19.19
C ALA A 149 3.25 29.76 -20.03
N PHE A 150 2.83 28.66 -19.40
CA PHE A 150 2.27 27.52 -20.13
C PHE A 150 0.87 27.83 -20.65
N SER A 151 0.62 27.44 -21.89
CA SER A 151 -0.71 27.46 -22.51
C SER A 151 -1.00 26.10 -23.10
N PHE A 152 -2.26 25.68 -23.02
CA PHE A 152 -2.73 24.42 -23.59
C PHE A 152 -3.62 24.68 -24.81
N PRO A 153 -3.46 23.93 -25.93
CA PRO A 153 -2.39 22.96 -26.19
C PRO A 153 -0.99 23.57 -26.20
N ALA A 154 0.02 22.76 -25.88
CA ALA A 154 1.41 23.23 -25.91
C ALA A 154 1.80 23.61 -27.35
N ARG A 155 2.55 24.72 -27.51
CA ARG A 155 3.02 25.18 -28.83
C ARG A 155 4.13 24.31 -29.42
N GLU A 156 4.92 23.71 -28.55
CA GLU A 156 6.04 22.83 -28.87
C GLU A 156 5.83 21.46 -28.23
N ALA A 157 6.50 20.44 -28.76
CA ALA A 157 6.43 19.07 -28.27
C ALA A 157 6.78 19.02 -26.78
N THR A 158 5.77 18.73 -25.95
CA THR A 158 5.86 18.82 -24.49
C THR A 158 5.26 17.55 -23.90
N PHE A 159 6.10 16.73 -23.25
CA PHE A 159 5.71 15.39 -22.83
C PHE A 159 5.68 15.25 -21.31
N ILE A 160 4.61 14.63 -20.80
CA ILE A 160 4.59 14.07 -19.44
C ILE A 160 4.81 12.57 -19.55
N GLN A 161 5.86 12.09 -18.91
CA GLN A 161 6.23 10.67 -18.91
C GLN A 161 5.96 10.07 -17.53
N ALA A 162 5.35 8.88 -17.52
CA ALA A 162 5.03 8.13 -16.32
C ALA A 162 5.63 6.72 -16.43
N LYS A 163 6.47 6.34 -15.47
CA LYS A 163 6.95 4.97 -15.30
C LYS A 163 6.20 4.35 -14.14
N LEU A 164 5.38 3.36 -14.45
CA LEU A 164 4.52 2.67 -13.50
C LEU A 164 5.09 1.32 -13.12
N ASN A 165 4.88 0.94 -11.86
CA ASN A 165 5.09 -0.39 -11.32
C ASN A 165 3.94 -0.76 -10.40
N TRP A 166 3.46 -2.00 -10.44
CA TRP A 166 2.37 -2.46 -9.59
C TRP A 166 2.49 -3.95 -9.32
N MET A 167 1.81 -4.42 -8.27
CA MET A 167 1.52 -5.84 -8.06
C MET A 167 0.06 -6.13 -8.41
N VAL A 168 -0.18 -7.18 -9.19
CA VAL A 168 -1.51 -7.67 -9.54
C VAL A 168 -1.62 -9.13 -9.13
N CYS A 169 -2.72 -9.51 -8.47
CA CYS A 169 -2.88 -10.85 -7.93
C CYS A 169 -4.21 -11.48 -8.34
N GLN A 170 -4.19 -12.81 -8.41
CA GLN A 170 -5.37 -13.68 -8.39
C GLN A 170 -5.08 -14.79 -7.35
N GLU A 171 -4.70 -15.99 -7.81
CA GLU A 171 -4.17 -17.07 -6.96
C GLU A 171 -2.68 -16.87 -6.66
N SER A 172 -1.98 -16.22 -7.58
CA SER A 172 -0.59 -15.81 -7.46
C SER A 172 -0.44 -14.35 -7.86
N CYS A 173 0.64 -13.73 -7.42
CA CYS A 173 0.94 -12.32 -7.70
C CYS A 173 2.00 -12.17 -8.79
N LEU A 174 1.80 -11.18 -9.66
CA LEU A 174 2.72 -10.77 -10.71
C LEU A 174 3.10 -9.30 -10.51
N ILE A 175 4.33 -8.93 -10.90
CA ILE A 175 4.77 -7.55 -10.96
C ILE A 175 4.60 -7.03 -12.39
N GLY A 176 3.80 -5.99 -12.55
CA GLY A 176 3.63 -5.27 -13.81
C GLY A 176 4.45 -3.99 -13.84
N GLN A 177 4.91 -3.61 -15.03
CA GLN A 177 5.59 -2.34 -15.27
C GLN A 177 5.17 -1.77 -16.62
N LYS A 178 5.02 -0.45 -16.70
CA LYS A 178 4.68 0.24 -17.96
C LYS A 178 5.31 1.62 -18.00
N GLN A 179 5.83 2.01 -19.16
CA GLN A 179 6.15 3.41 -19.44
C GLN A 179 5.08 3.98 -20.35
N LEU A 180 4.54 5.13 -19.94
CA LEU A 180 3.51 5.88 -20.66
C LEU A 180 4.00 7.29 -20.92
N GLU A 181 3.51 7.88 -22.00
CA GLU A 181 3.83 9.24 -22.39
C GLU A 181 2.56 9.94 -22.89
N LEU A 182 2.38 11.18 -22.47
CA LEU A 182 1.33 12.08 -22.92
C LEU A 182 1.95 13.34 -23.52
N ASP A 183 1.73 13.53 -24.82
CA ASP A 183 2.10 14.75 -25.54
C ASP A 183 1.01 15.82 -25.37
N LEU A 184 1.35 16.93 -24.69
CA LEU A 184 0.45 18.06 -24.44
C LEU A 184 0.28 18.97 -25.66
N SER A 185 1.06 18.77 -26.73
CA SER A 185 0.94 19.55 -27.98
C SER A 185 -0.06 18.95 -28.97
N SER A 186 -0.35 17.65 -28.87
CA SER A 186 -1.11 16.91 -29.90
C SER A 186 -2.33 16.13 -29.36
N VAL A 187 -2.90 16.55 -28.22
CA VAL A 187 -4.10 15.89 -27.66
C VAL A 187 -5.31 16.09 -28.58
N ASN A 188 -5.63 15.04 -29.35
CA ASN A 188 -6.74 15.06 -30.31
C ASN A 188 -8.12 14.89 -29.66
N SER A 189 -9.17 15.31 -30.36
CA SER A 189 -10.55 15.33 -29.84
C SER A 189 -11.11 13.95 -29.48
N ARG A 190 -10.70 12.87 -30.18
CA ARG A 190 -11.17 11.51 -29.87
C ARG A 190 -10.66 11.07 -28.49
N ARG A 191 -9.38 11.31 -28.19
CA ARG A 191 -8.82 10.98 -26.86
C ARG A 191 -9.43 11.81 -25.75
N LYS A 192 -9.81 13.07 -26.03
CA LYS A 192 -10.54 13.91 -25.07
C LYS A 192 -11.93 13.35 -24.75
N GLU A 193 -12.68 12.91 -25.77
CA GLU A 193 -13.99 12.29 -25.56
C GLU A 193 -13.89 11.01 -24.74
N GLU A 194 -12.93 10.14 -25.07
CA GLU A 194 -12.68 8.90 -24.31
C GLU A 194 -12.32 9.20 -22.84
N ALA A 195 -11.41 10.16 -22.62
CA ALA A 195 -11.03 10.62 -21.29
C ALA A 195 -12.22 11.17 -20.50
N TYR A 196 -13.11 11.93 -21.16
CA TYR A 196 -14.33 12.46 -20.56
C TYR A 196 -15.27 11.33 -20.12
N LEU A 197 -15.51 10.32 -20.97
CA LEU A 197 -16.37 9.18 -20.62
C LEU A 197 -15.81 8.36 -19.46
N ILE A 198 -14.48 8.14 -19.45
CA ILE A 198 -13.79 7.48 -18.33
C ILE A 198 -13.93 8.31 -17.06
N TRP A 199 -13.73 9.62 -17.13
CA TRP A 199 -13.89 10.52 -15.99
C TRP A 199 -15.31 10.51 -15.43
N GLU A 200 -16.32 10.63 -16.28
CA GLU A 200 -17.73 10.63 -15.88
C GLU A 200 -18.12 9.34 -15.15
N LYS A 201 -17.58 8.20 -15.60
CA LYS A 201 -17.76 6.90 -14.95
C LYS A 201 -17.11 6.80 -13.57
N PHE A 202 -15.98 7.47 -13.35
CA PHE A 202 -15.17 7.30 -12.15
C PHE A 202 -15.30 8.43 -11.12
N LYS A 203 -15.71 9.63 -11.50
CA LYS A 203 -15.66 10.83 -10.64
C LYS A 203 -16.33 10.67 -9.28
N SER A 204 -17.41 9.89 -9.19
CA SER A 204 -18.12 9.63 -7.94
C SER A 204 -17.41 8.64 -7.00
N ARG A 205 -16.40 7.90 -7.50
CA ARG A 205 -15.60 6.96 -6.70
C ARG A 205 -14.50 7.65 -5.91
N PHE A 206 -14.14 8.89 -6.26
CA PHE A 206 -13.10 9.62 -5.55
C PHE A 206 -13.59 10.10 -4.18
N PRO A 207 -12.80 9.93 -3.11
CA PRO A 207 -13.17 10.40 -1.80
C PRO A 207 -13.41 11.90 -1.78
N ARG A 208 -14.46 12.31 -1.07
CA ARG A 208 -14.75 13.70 -0.79
C ARG A 208 -13.87 14.21 0.35
N PRO A 209 -13.62 15.51 0.43
CA PRO A 209 -12.90 16.10 1.55
C PRO A 209 -13.70 15.98 2.86
N GLN A 210 -13.00 15.91 4.00
CA GLN A 210 -13.62 15.78 5.33
C GLN A 210 -14.60 16.91 5.65
N GLU A 211 -14.38 18.11 5.11
CA GLU A 211 -15.23 19.29 5.34
C GLU A 211 -16.66 19.10 4.82
N GLU A 212 -16.88 18.14 3.91
CA GLU A 212 -18.21 17.79 3.39
C GLU A 212 -18.99 16.79 4.27
N ILE A 213 -18.40 16.32 5.39
CA ILE A 213 -19.07 15.42 6.33
C ILE A 213 -19.01 15.94 7.77
N ARG A 214 -20.15 16.06 8.44
CA ARG A 214 -20.24 16.58 9.81
C ARG A 214 -20.05 15.47 10.82
N ILE A 215 -18.84 14.92 10.86
CA ILE A 215 -18.39 13.91 11.83
C ILE A 215 -17.09 14.39 12.48
N LYS A 216 -16.97 14.14 13.77
CA LYS A 216 -15.75 14.39 14.55
C LYS A 216 -15.51 13.26 15.53
N VAL A 217 -14.29 13.20 16.06
CA VAL A 217 -13.94 12.31 17.15
C VAL A 217 -14.55 12.83 18.45
N LYS A 218 -15.36 12.00 19.10
CA LYS A 218 -15.93 12.25 20.42
C LYS A 218 -14.96 11.82 21.52
N ASN A 219 -14.36 10.65 21.36
CA ASN A 219 -13.46 10.06 22.35
C ASN A 219 -12.41 9.17 21.69
N VAL A 220 -11.23 9.10 22.30
CA VAL A 220 -10.14 8.20 21.91
C VAL A 220 -9.72 7.41 23.13
N LYS A 221 -9.67 6.08 22.99
CA LYS A 221 -9.08 5.18 23.99
C LYS A 221 -7.91 4.47 23.35
N MET A 222 -6.74 4.56 23.98
CA MET A 222 -5.56 3.81 23.61
C MET A 222 -5.17 2.89 24.75
N MET A 223 -4.92 1.63 24.42
CA MET A 223 -4.48 0.62 25.39
C MET A 223 -3.26 -0.09 24.82
N LYS A 224 -2.19 -0.15 25.61
CA LYS A 224 -1.05 -0.99 25.28
C LYS A 224 -1.32 -2.40 25.81
N ALA A 225 -1.24 -3.39 24.93
CA ALA A 225 -1.18 -4.79 25.32
C ALA A 225 0.29 -5.18 25.50
N GLU A 226 0.58 -5.98 26.54
CA GLU A 226 1.94 -6.48 26.80
C GLU A 226 2.32 -7.62 25.83
N GLU A 227 1.34 -8.25 25.19
CA GLU A 227 1.52 -9.27 24.16
C GLU A 227 1.57 -8.62 22.76
N GLY A 228 2.33 -9.22 21.83
CA GLY A 228 2.36 -8.81 20.41
C GLY A 228 3.67 -8.16 19.92
N GLY A 229 4.76 -8.95 19.90
CA GLY A 229 6.06 -8.52 19.33
C GLY A 229 6.97 -7.77 20.31
N PRO A 230 8.17 -7.33 19.88
CA PRO A 230 9.20 -6.79 20.77
C PRO A 230 8.83 -5.45 21.43
N TYR A 231 7.82 -4.75 20.91
CA TYR A 231 7.39 -3.43 21.40
C TYR A 231 5.97 -3.43 22.00
N GLY A 232 5.29 -4.58 21.99
CA GLY A 232 3.89 -4.77 22.41
C GLY A 232 2.87 -4.21 21.41
N GLU A 233 1.64 -4.69 21.46
CA GLU A 233 0.53 -4.18 20.63
C GLU A 233 -0.12 -2.91 21.21
N ILE A 234 -0.68 -2.07 20.34
CA ILE A 234 -1.49 -0.92 20.71
C ILE A 234 -2.89 -1.09 20.13
N LYS A 235 -3.91 -1.09 20.99
CA LYS A 235 -5.31 -1.07 20.59
C LYS A 235 -5.84 0.35 20.68
N ILE A 236 -6.46 0.83 19.61
CA ILE A 236 -7.08 2.14 19.53
C ILE A 236 -8.57 1.97 19.28
N SER A 237 -9.38 2.70 20.05
CA SER A 237 -10.82 2.82 19.84
C SER A 237 -11.17 4.31 19.72
N LEU A 238 -11.70 4.71 18.56
CA LEU A 238 -12.18 6.07 18.31
C LEU A 238 -13.70 6.04 18.24
N GLU A 239 -14.35 6.70 19.19
CA GLU A 239 -15.79 6.93 19.15
C GLU A 239 -16.06 8.20 18.34
N LEU A 240 -16.86 8.10 17.28
CA LEU A 240 -17.25 9.20 16.42
C LEU A 240 -18.62 9.74 16.81
N GLU A 241 -18.85 11.03 16.58
CA GLU A 241 -20.18 11.65 16.70
C GLU A 241 -20.41 12.63 15.56
N GLY A 242 -21.68 12.84 15.19
CA GLY A 242 -22.02 13.76 14.10
C GLY A 242 -23.40 13.53 13.50
N GLU A 243 -23.96 14.56 12.86
CA GLU A 243 -25.26 14.49 12.16
C GLU A 243 -25.24 13.52 10.99
N ASP A 244 -24.06 13.29 10.42
CA ASP A 244 -23.87 12.51 9.21
C ASP A 244 -23.37 11.09 9.52
N LEU A 245 -23.25 10.70 10.80
CA LEU A 245 -22.71 9.40 11.22
C LEU A 245 -23.53 8.20 10.72
N TRP A 246 -24.85 8.36 10.62
CA TRP A 246 -25.78 7.32 10.18
C TRP A 246 -25.48 6.77 8.76
N GLN A 247 -24.80 7.55 7.93
CA GLN A 247 -24.47 7.13 6.56
C GLN A 247 -23.20 6.27 6.49
N VAL A 248 -22.35 6.30 7.52
CA VAL A 248 -21.08 5.58 7.55
C VAL A 248 -21.32 4.09 7.81
N LYS A 249 -20.68 3.26 6.99
CA LYS A 249 -20.81 1.79 7.01
C LYS A 249 -19.51 1.09 7.35
N ASP A 250 -18.36 1.68 7.00
CA ASP A 250 -17.06 1.10 7.28
C ASP A 250 -15.98 2.20 7.36
N PHE A 251 -14.78 1.83 7.82
CA PHE A 251 -13.61 2.67 7.82
C PHE A 251 -12.41 1.92 7.24
N TYR A 252 -11.77 2.51 6.22
CA TYR A 252 -10.59 1.93 5.58
C TYR A 252 -9.35 2.76 5.95
N PRO A 253 -8.44 2.25 6.80
CA PRO A 253 -7.30 3.02 7.24
C PRO A 253 -6.30 3.22 6.10
N LEU A 254 -5.66 4.39 6.07
CA LEU A 254 -4.43 4.58 5.30
C LEU A 254 -3.23 3.98 6.07
N PRO A 255 -2.12 3.65 5.38
CA PRO A 255 -0.92 3.14 6.04
C PRO A 255 -0.39 4.09 7.11
N LEU A 256 0.23 3.51 8.13
CA LEU A 256 0.90 4.21 9.23
C LEU A 256 2.39 3.88 9.21
N ASP A 257 3.26 4.89 9.11
CA ASP A 257 4.69 4.67 8.86
C ASP A 257 5.40 3.81 9.91
N ASP A 258 5.00 3.97 11.17
CA ASP A 258 5.64 3.32 12.31
C ASP A 258 4.86 2.11 12.84
N PHE A 259 3.80 1.69 12.15
CA PHE A 259 2.89 0.64 12.62
C PHE A 259 2.44 -0.29 11.50
N ILE A 260 2.34 -1.57 11.82
CA ILE A 260 1.53 -2.52 11.03
C ILE A 260 0.11 -2.50 11.60
N ILE A 261 -0.88 -2.32 10.75
CA ILE A 261 -2.30 -2.43 11.12
C ILE A 261 -2.72 -3.91 10.97
N ASP A 262 -3.32 -4.48 12.00
CA ASP A 262 -3.99 -5.78 11.90
C ASP A 262 -5.39 -5.60 11.32
N GLU A 263 -5.53 -5.92 10.04
CA GLU A 263 -6.77 -5.72 9.28
C GLU A 263 -7.88 -6.72 9.66
N ASN A 264 -7.53 -7.83 10.32
CA ASN A 264 -8.53 -8.80 10.79
C ASN A 264 -9.24 -8.30 12.05
N VAL A 265 -8.57 -7.43 12.81
CA VAL A 265 -9.13 -6.78 14.01
C VAL A 265 -9.73 -5.42 13.69
N THR A 266 -9.30 -4.77 12.60
CA THR A 266 -9.83 -3.48 12.16
C THR A 266 -11.33 -3.54 11.87
N LYS A 267 -12.11 -2.83 12.68
CA LYS A 267 -13.57 -2.84 12.63
C LYS A 267 -14.13 -1.44 12.76
N TYR A 268 -15.18 -1.19 12.00
CA TYR A 268 -16.12 -0.12 12.28
C TYR A 268 -17.42 -0.74 12.80
N ASN A 269 -17.90 -0.30 13.95
CA ASN A 269 -19.18 -0.71 14.49
C ASN A 269 -19.88 0.46 15.18
N ASP A 270 -21.06 0.82 14.66
CA ASP A 270 -21.96 1.82 15.25
C ASP A 270 -21.25 3.10 15.72
N GLY A 271 -20.48 3.72 14.82
CA GLY A 271 -19.72 4.94 15.12
C GLY A 271 -18.39 4.75 15.82
N THR A 272 -17.98 3.52 16.14
CA THR A 272 -16.67 3.24 16.76
C THR A 272 -15.72 2.61 15.75
N ILE A 273 -14.53 3.19 15.58
CA ILE A 273 -13.41 2.60 14.85
C ILE A 273 -12.50 1.89 15.86
N GLU A 274 -12.24 0.61 15.67
CA GLU A 274 -11.30 -0.18 16.45
C GLU A 274 -10.14 -0.65 15.56
N LEU A 275 -8.91 -0.44 16.03
CA LEU A 275 -7.67 -0.81 15.35
C LEU A 275 -6.74 -1.54 16.32
N SER A 276 -6.02 -2.54 15.84
CA SER A 276 -4.87 -3.12 16.54
C SER A 276 -3.61 -2.84 15.75
N LEU A 277 -2.61 -2.24 16.39
CA LEU A 277 -1.39 -1.75 15.78
C LEU A 277 -0.18 -2.44 16.38
N THR A 278 0.72 -2.94 15.53
CA THR A 278 2.03 -3.46 15.93
C THR A 278 3.10 -2.41 15.62
N PRO A 279 3.76 -1.81 16.63
CA PRO A 279 4.83 -0.85 16.43
C PRO A 279 6.03 -1.49 15.70
N LEU A 280 6.62 -0.74 14.76
CA LEU A 280 7.82 -1.14 14.02
C LEU A 280 9.12 -0.74 14.72
N LYS A 281 9.05 0.19 15.67
CA LYS A 281 10.21 0.69 16.43
C LYS A 281 9.83 1.07 17.86
N ASN A 282 10.83 1.09 18.75
CA ASN A 282 10.64 1.60 20.09
C ASN A 282 10.29 3.09 20.07
N GLY A 283 9.32 3.51 20.88
CA GLY A 283 8.86 4.90 20.95
C GLY A 283 8.02 5.37 19.77
N ALA A 284 7.52 4.46 18.92
CA ALA A 284 6.52 4.78 17.91
C ALA A 284 5.33 5.53 18.52
N ARG A 285 4.85 6.58 17.85
CA ARG A 285 3.72 7.40 18.30
C ARG A 285 2.74 7.56 17.16
N ILE A 286 1.46 7.57 17.51
CA ILE A 286 0.38 7.85 16.58
C ILE A 286 -0.36 9.09 17.09
N ASP A 287 -0.24 10.18 16.34
CA ASP A 287 -0.91 11.44 16.65
C ASP A 287 -2.12 11.67 15.75
N ARG A 288 -2.14 11.00 14.59
CA ARG A 288 -3.19 11.12 13.57
C ARG A 288 -3.56 9.75 13.02
N LEU A 289 -4.85 9.54 12.80
CA LEU A 289 -5.41 8.41 12.08
C LEU A 289 -6.09 8.93 10.82
N ARG A 290 -5.50 8.58 9.68
CA ARG A 290 -6.02 8.92 8.36
C ARG A 290 -6.69 7.70 7.74
N GLY A 291 -7.73 7.93 6.94
CA GLY A 291 -8.43 6.86 6.25
C GLY A 291 -9.66 7.35 5.50
N LEU A 292 -10.45 6.40 5.02
CA LEU A 292 -11.71 6.67 4.36
C LEU A 292 -12.87 6.26 5.26
N LEU A 293 -13.77 7.20 5.57
CA LEU A 293 -15.12 6.82 6.01
C LEU A 293 -15.91 6.39 4.79
N ILE A 294 -16.38 5.16 4.78
CA ILE A 294 -17.15 4.59 3.67
C ILE A 294 -18.62 4.81 3.96
N GLY A 295 -19.27 5.70 3.21
CA GLY A 295 -20.70 5.95 3.30
C GLY A 295 -21.51 5.17 2.26
N GLU A 296 -22.84 5.32 2.29
CA GLU A 296 -23.74 4.66 1.33
C GLU A 296 -23.54 5.10 -0.12
N LYS A 297 -23.20 6.38 -0.34
CA LYS A 297 -23.13 6.99 -1.68
C LYS A 297 -21.76 7.55 -2.04
N SER A 298 -20.96 7.88 -1.02
CA SER A 298 -19.66 8.52 -1.17
C SER A 298 -18.74 8.00 -0.08
N SER A 299 -17.43 8.14 -0.28
CA SER A 299 -16.46 8.06 0.80
C SER A 299 -15.91 9.44 1.12
N TYR A 300 -15.31 9.57 2.30
CA TYR A 300 -14.72 10.81 2.76
C TYR A 300 -13.32 10.53 3.28
N LEU A 301 -12.33 11.22 2.72
CA LEU A 301 -10.97 11.19 3.23
C LEU A 301 -10.94 11.99 4.52
N VAL A 302 -10.67 11.30 5.63
CA VAL A 302 -10.64 11.87 6.97
C VAL A 302 -9.24 11.81 7.55
N ASP A 303 -8.98 12.76 8.43
CA ASP A 303 -7.74 12.89 9.17
C ASP A 303 -8.05 13.28 10.62
N PHE A 304 -8.14 12.26 11.45
CA PHE A 304 -8.50 12.40 12.85
C PHE A 304 -7.27 12.53 13.72
N THR A 305 -7.25 13.54 14.58
CA THR A 305 -6.27 13.60 15.67
C THR A 305 -6.58 12.49 16.68
N VAL A 306 -5.61 11.61 16.93
CA VAL A 306 -5.69 10.50 17.89
C VAL A 306 -4.69 10.63 19.04
N SER A 307 -3.85 11.67 19.02
CA SER A 307 -3.15 12.07 20.23
C SER A 307 -4.16 12.43 21.31
N GLU A 308 -3.85 12.09 22.55
CA GLU A 308 -4.60 12.63 23.68
C GLU A 308 -4.51 14.16 23.64
N SER A 309 -5.60 14.85 23.29
CA SER A 309 -5.67 16.31 23.36
C SER A 309 -5.52 16.79 24.82
N PRO A 310 -4.99 18.01 25.04
CA PRO A 310 -3.73 18.36 25.73
C PRO A 310 -3.82 18.36 27.27
N LEU A 311 -4.51 17.39 27.86
CA LEU A 311 -4.36 17.01 29.26
C LEU A 311 -3.61 15.69 29.23
N ASP A 312 -2.35 15.55 29.65
CA ASP A 312 -1.87 15.70 31.04
C ASP A 312 -2.89 15.31 32.13
N LYS A 313 -4.00 14.64 31.78
CA LYS A 313 -5.01 14.11 32.70
C LYS A 313 -4.41 13.03 33.59
N PHE A 314 -3.22 12.53 33.25
CA PHE A 314 -2.44 11.62 34.06
C PHE A 314 -1.11 12.13 34.61
N VAL A 315 -0.55 13.26 34.11
CA VAL A 315 0.39 14.04 34.94
C VAL A 315 -0.35 14.48 36.22
N ASN A 316 -1.63 14.81 36.11
CA ASN A 316 -2.56 15.06 37.23
C ASN A 316 -2.90 13.84 38.13
N SER A 317 -2.62 12.61 37.71
CA SER A 317 -2.84 11.40 38.52
C SER A 317 -1.55 10.91 39.18
N LEU A 318 -0.41 11.01 38.49
CA LEU A 318 0.87 10.56 39.03
C LEU A 318 1.62 11.63 39.81
N GLU A 319 1.56 12.93 39.48
CA GLU A 319 2.22 13.94 40.33
C GLU A 319 1.54 14.11 41.70
N LYS A 320 0.21 13.99 41.78
CA LYS A 320 -0.53 13.94 43.05
C LYS A 320 -0.15 12.75 43.94
N ASN A 321 0.28 11.64 43.34
CA ASN A 321 0.73 10.45 44.08
C ASN A 321 2.24 10.47 44.37
N PHE A 322 3.06 11.11 43.53
CA PHE A 322 4.52 11.16 43.70
C PHE A 322 5.01 12.25 44.67
N VAL A 323 4.29 13.37 44.86
CA VAL A 323 4.66 14.36 45.90
C VAL A 323 4.56 13.77 47.31
N LYS A 324 3.70 12.76 47.51
CA LYS A 324 3.55 12.08 48.80
C LYS A 324 4.71 11.11 49.12
N ILE A 325 5.48 10.70 48.11
CA ILE A 325 6.54 9.66 48.25
C ILE A 325 7.95 10.26 48.11
N LYS A 326 8.12 11.43 47.48
CA LYS A 326 9.44 12.03 47.21
C LYS A 326 10.07 12.82 48.37
N ILE A 327 9.49 12.78 49.58
CA ILE A 327 10.13 13.29 50.81
C ILE A 327 11.21 12.33 51.35
N LEU A 328 11.29 11.07 50.89
CA LEU A 328 12.14 10.07 51.55
C LEU A 328 13.38 9.57 50.81
N ARG A 329 13.71 10.02 49.60
CA ARG A 329 14.97 9.60 48.94
C ARG A 329 15.51 10.67 48.02
N ARG A 330 16.32 11.57 48.59
CA ARG A 330 17.14 12.51 47.84
C ARG A 330 18.59 12.44 48.34
N LEU A 331 19.32 11.41 47.93
CA LEU A 331 20.79 11.35 47.99
C LEU A 331 21.29 10.42 46.87
N LYS A 332 22.25 10.93 46.08
CA LYS A 332 23.17 10.22 45.14
C LYS A 332 22.53 9.67 43.85
N ASP A 333 23.08 9.83 42.65
CA ASP A 333 24.40 10.28 42.19
C ASP A 333 24.29 10.97 40.82
N ASN A 334 25.33 11.75 40.53
CA ASN A 334 25.58 12.50 39.30
C ASN A 334 25.99 11.60 38.13
N GLY A 335 25.78 12.10 36.90
CA GLY A 335 26.86 12.14 35.91
C GLY A 335 26.65 11.42 34.57
N CYS A 336 26.80 12.23 33.51
CA CYS A 336 27.46 11.95 32.23
C CYS A 336 26.64 11.95 30.93
N ASP A 337 27.26 12.69 30.01
CA ASP A 337 26.93 13.18 28.68
C ASP A 337 27.37 12.16 27.60
N HIS A 338 26.75 12.18 26.41
CA HIS A 338 27.43 11.88 25.14
C HIS A 338 26.57 12.21 23.90
N GLN A 339 27.23 12.86 22.93
CA GLN A 339 26.79 13.24 21.59
C GLN A 339 26.90 12.13 20.51
N LYS A 340 26.31 12.47 19.34
CA LYS A 340 26.44 11.97 17.94
C LYS A 340 25.25 11.11 17.50
N GLY A 341 24.74 11.16 16.27
CA GLY A 341 25.18 11.84 15.04
C GLY A 341 24.64 11.06 13.83
N ASN A 342 23.78 11.73 13.05
CA ASN A 342 23.39 11.57 11.64
C ASN A 342 23.00 10.23 10.97
N SER A 343 22.08 10.44 10.00
CA SER A 343 21.78 9.69 8.77
C SER A 343 20.84 8.49 8.85
N GLY A 344 19.72 8.62 8.14
CA GLY A 344 18.79 7.55 7.81
C GLY A 344 17.83 8.02 6.74
N PHE A 345 18.10 7.62 5.49
CA PHE A 345 17.11 7.64 4.41
C PHE A 345 15.97 6.72 4.83
N GLY A 346 14.81 7.32 5.07
CA GLY A 346 13.55 6.64 5.33
C GLY A 346 12.56 7.04 4.25
N PHE A 347 11.72 6.10 3.85
CA PHE A 347 10.50 6.41 3.13
C PHE A 347 9.70 7.41 3.97
N ASN A 348 9.42 8.58 3.43
CA ASN A 348 8.81 9.68 4.16
C ASN A 348 7.39 9.90 3.63
N ALA A 349 6.38 9.36 4.30
CA ALA A 349 4.99 9.58 3.89
C ALA A 349 4.57 11.05 3.96
N ASP A 350 5.34 11.93 4.61
CA ASP A 350 5.14 13.37 4.53
C ASP A 350 5.56 13.97 3.19
N ASP A 351 6.58 13.45 2.50
CA ASP A 351 7.05 14.03 1.23
C ASP A 351 6.16 13.61 0.05
N ASP A 352 5.66 12.36 0.05
CA ASP A 352 4.62 11.91 -0.90
C ASP A 352 3.22 12.51 -0.56
N PHE A 353 3.05 13.11 0.63
CA PHE A 353 1.81 13.78 1.05
C PHE A 353 1.83 15.30 1.08
N ARG A 354 2.99 15.94 0.96
CA ARG A 354 3.05 17.35 0.54
C ARG A 354 2.47 17.53 -0.86
N SER A 355 2.57 16.49 -1.68
CA SER A 355 1.73 16.35 -2.87
C SER A 355 0.31 15.84 -2.56
N PHE A 356 -0.34 16.19 -1.45
CA PHE A 356 -1.78 15.90 -1.28
C PHE A 356 -2.55 17.12 -0.78
N LEU A 357 -1.89 18.14 -0.18
CA LEU A 357 -2.58 19.23 0.51
C LEU A 357 -2.06 20.67 0.24
N HIS A 358 -1.20 20.94 -0.74
CA HIS A 358 -0.84 22.33 -1.03
C HIS A 358 -1.96 23.10 -1.77
N GLN A 359 -2.94 23.61 -1.02
CA GLN A 359 -3.46 24.99 -1.09
C GLN A 359 -4.65 25.19 -0.11
N SER A 360 -4.39 25.72 1.10
CA SER A 360 -5.30 26.66 1.76
C SER A 360 -4.62 27.48 2.86
N SER A 361 -3.77 28.45 2.47
CA SER A 361 -3.52 29.63 3.30
C SER A 361 -3.03 30.80 2.44
N GLY A 362 -3.90 31.27 1.54
CA GLY A 362 -3.85 32.66 1.12
C GLY A 362 -4.49 33.50 2.23
N LYS A 363 -3.67 34.19 3.02
CA LYS A 363 -4.16 35.33 3.80
C LYS A 363 -3.88 36.59 3.01
N SER A 364 -4.96 37.33 2.75
CA SER A 364 -4.93 38.72 2.35
C SER A 364 -4.26 39.57 3.43
N ALA A 365 -3.22 40.32 3.04
CA ALA A 365 -2.98 41.73 3.32
C ALA A 365 -1.62 42.10 2.72
#